data_AF-A0A9Q3KRH0-F1
#
_entry.id   AF-A0A9Q3KRH0-F1
#
_cell.length_a   1.000
_cell.length_b   1.000
_cell.length_c   1.000
_cell.angle_alpha   90.00
_cell.angle_beta   90.00
_cell.angle_gamma   90.00
#
_symmetry.space_group_name_H-M   'P 1'
#
loop_
_entity.id
_entity.type
_entity.pdbx_description
1 polymer ?
#
loop_
_entity_poly.entity_id
_entity_poly.type
_entity_poly.pdbx_seq_one_letter_code
_entity_poly.pdbx_strand_id
1 'polypeptide(L)'
;MTQERIQAYDTIKYSLTNAPLLLMPDWKLPFKLYIDACGEGLGAALHQVQIVNDKPYEGPICLISRQIKPTEARYGPSQMECLCLVWALEKLHYYLDGSVFEVITD
;
A
#
# COMPACT_ATOMS: atom_id res chain seq x y z
N MET A 1 -9.94 7.50 -28.31
CA MET A 1 -9.53 6.77 -27.08
C MET A 1 -9.06 5.40 -27.50
N THR A 2 -7.92 4.91 -26.98
CA THR A 2 -7.45 3.54 -27.25
C THR A 2 -8.22 2.55 -26.38
N GLN A 3 -8.30 1.28 -26.80
CA GLN A 3 -9.01 0.23 -26.05
C GLN A 3 -8.47 0.08 -24.62
N GLU A 4 -7.14 0.13 -24.45
CA GLU A 4 -6.47 0.09 -23.16
C GLU A 4 -6.89 1.23 -22.23
N ARG A 5 -7.09 2.44 -22.75
CA ARG A 5 -7.51 3.59 -21.95
C ARG A 5 -8.95 3.45 -21.46
N ILE A 6 -9.81 2.84 -22.26
CA ILE A 6 -11.20 2.54 -21.87
C ILE A 6 -11.18 1.48 -20.77
N GLN A 7 -10.41 0.41 -20.94
CA GLN A 7 -10.26 -0.64 -19.93
C GLN A 7 -9.72 -0.09 -18.60
N ALA A 8 -8.63 0.68 -18.63
CA ALA A 8 -8.08 1.30 -17.41
C ALA A 8 -9.10 2.22 -16.70
N TYR A 9 -9.87 2.98 -17.47
CA TYR A 9 -10.92 3.84 -16.93
C TYR A 9 -12.05 3.04 -16.26
N ASP A 10 -12.49 1.95 -16.89
CA ASP A 10 -13.51 1.06 -16.33
C ASP A 10 -13.00 0.28 -15.12
N THR A 11 -11.74 -0.13 -15.11
CA THR A 11 -11.10 -0.74 -13.94
C THR A 11 -11.08 0.22 -12.75
N ILE A 12 -10.67 1.48 -12.96
CA ILE A 12 -10.66 2.47 -11.88
C ILE A 12 -12.08 2.71 -11.34
N LYS A 13 -13.09 2.82 -12.20
CA LYS A 13 -14.48 2.91 -11.76
C LYS A 13 -14.88 1.74 -10.89
N TYR A 14 -14.62 0.53 -11.37
CA TYR A 14 -14.97 -0.70 -10.66
C TYR A 14 -14.28 -0.75 -9.28
N SER A 15 -12.99 -0.44 -9.22
CA SER A 15 -12.23 -0.44 -7.96
C SER A 15 -12.75 0.62 -6.98
N LEU A 16 -13.13 1.81 -7.45
CA LEU A 16 -13.68 2.86 -6.58
C LEU A 16 -15.08 2.52 -6.06
N THR A 17 -15.94 1.89 -6.87
CA THR A 17 -17.29 1.50 -6.44
C THR A 17 -17.32 0.26 -5.55
N ASN A 18 -16.28 -0.56 -5.59
CA ASN A 18 -16.14 -1.78 -4.81
C ASN A 18 -14.95 -1.72 -3.84
N ALA A 19 -14.50 -0.51 -3.50
CA ALA A 19 -13.37 -0.33 -2.61
C ALA A 19 -13.68 -0.94 -1.23
N PRO A 20 -12.71 -1.65 -0.62
CA PRO A 20 -12.89 -2.15 0.74
C PRO A 20 -13.09 -0.98 1.71
N LEU A 21 -13.89 -1.18 2.75
CA LEU A 21 -14.03 -0.19 3.80
C LEU A 21 -12.67 0.00 4.50
N LEU A 22 -12.18 1.24 4.54
CA LEU A 22 -10.98 1.55 5.29
C LEU A 22 -11.29 1.57 6.79
N LEU A 23 -10.41 0.98 7.58
CA LEU A 23 -10.47 1.04 9.04
C LEU A 23 -9.95 2.40 9.53
N MET A 24 -10.50 2.87 10.64
CA MET A 24 -9.93 4.00 11.37
C MET A 24 -8.72 3.47 12.17
N PRO A 25 -7.54 4.11 12.13
CA PRO A 25 -6.37 3.64 12.86
C PRO A 25 -6.57 3.69 14.38
N ASP A 26 -6.17 2.62 15.06
CA ASP A 26 -6.00 2.57 16.51
C ASP A 26 -4.52 2.62 16.87
N TRP A 27 -4.09 3.75 17.41
CA TRP A 27 -2.69 4.02 17.79
C TRP A 27 -2.14 3.13 18.90
N LYS A 28 -2.98 2.33 19.56
CA LYS A 28 -2.57 1.37 20.59
C LYS A 28 -2.21 -0.01 20.04
N LEU A 29 -2.56 -0.27 18.78
CA LEU A 29 -2.34 -1.56 18.13
C LEU A 29 -1.21 -1.46 17.10
N PRO A 30 -0.43 -2.53 16.91
CA PRO A 30 0.65 -2.52 15.91
C PRO A 30 0.08 -2.45 14.49
N PHE A 31 0.81 -1.80 13.59
CA PHE A 31 0.48 -1.78 12.17
C PHE A 31 1.16 -2.93 11.42
N LYS A 32 0.62 -3.25 10.24
CA LYS A 32 1.26 -4.09 9.24
C LYS A 32 1.43 -3.30 7.95
N LEU A 33 2.65 -3.18 7.47
CA LEU A 33 2.98 -2.50 6.23
C LEU A 33 3.33 -3.53 5.18
N TYR A 34 2.41 -3.77 4.25
CA TYR A 34 2.68 -4.53 3.05
C TYR A 34 3.31 -3.61 2.01
N ILE A 35 4.40 -4.04 1.40
CA ILE A 35 5.03 -3.35 0.28
C ILE A 35 5.22 -4.33 -0.87
N ASP A 36 5.19 -3.78 -2.09
CA ASP A 36 5.49 -4.50 -3.31
C ASP A 36 6.04 -3.50 -4.35
N ALA A 37 7.01 -3.94 -5.13
CA ALA A 37 7.62 -3.14 -6.17
C ALA A 37 7.76 -3.94 -7.46
N CYS A 38 7.46 -3.29 -8.58
CA CYS A 38 7.64 -3.87 -9.90
C CYS A 38 8.33 -2.89 -10.85
N GLY A 39 8.59 -3.36 -12.08
CA GLY A 39 9.22 -2.54 -13.12
C GLY A 39 8.40 -1.33 -13.58
N GLU A 40 7.17 -1.15 -13.09
CA GLU A 40 6.30 -0.03 -13.46
C GLU A 40 5.94 0.88 -12.27
N GLY A 41 5.91 0.35 -11.05
CA GLY A 41 5.35 1.05 -9.91
C GLY A 41 5.81 0.49 -8.56
N LEU A 42 5.59 1.31 -7.54
CA LEU A 42 5.72 0.96 -6.13
C LEU A 42 4.32 0.99 -5.51
N GLY A 43 4.01 0.02 -4.66
CA GLY A 43 2.76 -0.07 -3.92
C GLY A 43 3.01 -0.34 -2.44
N ALA A 44 2.22 0.27 -1.58
CA ALA A 44 2.18 -0.08 -0.17
C ALA A 44 0.75 -0.04 0.38
N ALA A 45 0.45 -0.99 1.26
CA ALA A 45 -0.80 -1.10 1.97
C ALA A 45 -0.55 -1.15 3.47
N LEU A 46 -1.04 -0.12 4.17
CA LEU A 46 -0.99 -0.06 5.62
C LEU A 46 -2.25 -0.71 6.17
N HIS A 47 -2.07 -1.79 6.92
CA HIS A 47 -3.11 -2.61 7.51
C HIS A 47 -3.03 -2.57 9.03
N GLN A 48 -4.14 -2.94 9.67
CA GLN A 48 -4.19 -3.18 11.10
C GLN A 48 -5.16 -4.30 11.43
N VAL A 49 -4.83 -5.11 12.43
CA VAL A 49 -5.73 -6.13 12.97
C VAL A 49 -6.56 -5.50 14.09
N GLN A 50 -7.87 -5.41 13.91
CA GLN A 50 -8.83 -4.86 14.87
C GLN A 50 -9.97 -5.84 15.15
N ILE A 51 -10.70 -5.64 16.25
CA ILE A 51 -11.91 -6.41 16.52
C ILE A 51 -13.09 -5.74 15.82
N VAL A 52 -13.68 -6.45 14.85
CA VAL A 52 -14.90 -6.02 14.14
C VAL A 52 -15.93 -7.13 14.28
N ASN A 53 -17.12 -6.80 14.80
CA ASN A 53 -18.18 -7.78 15.08
C ASN A 53 -17.68 -8.98 15.92
N ASP A 54 -16.98 -8.68 17.03
CA ASP A 54 -16.42 -9.64 17.99
C ASP A 54 -15.39 -10.63 17.40
N LYS A 55 -14.81 -10.32 16.24
CA LYS A 55 -13.79 -11.16 15.59
C LYS A 55 -12.59 -10.32 15.14
N PRO A 56 -11.37 -10.89 15.18
CA PRO A 56 -10.22 -10.23 14.59
C PRO A 56 -10.41 -10.12 13.08
N TYR A 57 -10.26 -8.91 12.58
CA TYR A 57 -10.29 -8.56 11.18
C TYR A 57 -9.06 -7.74 10.85
N GLU A 58 -8.27 -8.20 9.89
CA GLU A 58 -7.21 -7.40 9.30
C GLU A 58 -7.80 -6.58 8.15
N GLY A 59 -7.74 -5.26 8.29
CA GLY A 59 -8.29 -4.36 7.28
C GLY A 59 -7.30 -3.25 6.89
N PRO A 60 -7.47 -2.68 5.68
CA PRO A 60 -6.66 -1.59 5.21
C PRO A 60 -7.00 -0.29 5.93
N ILE A 61 -5.96 0.43 6.36
CA ILE A 61 -6.02 1.80 6.87
C ILE A 61 -5.77 2.79 5.72
N CYS A 62 -4.74 2.51 4.92
CA CYS A 62 -4.31 3.39 3.84
C CYS A 62 -3.66 2.58 2.73
N LEU A 63 -3.96 2.92 1.47
CA LEU A 63 -3.34 2.34 0.28
C LEU A 63 -2.64 3.47 -0.47
N ILE A 64 -1.35 3.29 -0.78
CA ILE A 64 -0.57 4.25 -1.55
C ILE A 64 0.15 3.54 -2.69
N SER A 65 0.25 4.22 -3.83
CA SER A 65 1.05 3.75 -4.96
C SER A 65 1.64 4.93 -5.72
N ARG A 66 2.74 4.67 -6.44
CA ARG A 66 3.30 5.62 -7.40
C ARG A 66 3.99 4.91 -8.55
N GLN A 67 4.10 5.58 -9.68
CA GLN A 67 5.00 5.13 -10.75
C GLN A 67 6.46 5.32 -10.36
N ILE A 68 7.31 4.43 -10.88
CA ILE A 68 8.75 4.52 -10.69
C ILE A 68 9.35 5.56 -11.64
N LYS A 69 10.44 6.18 -11.23
CA LYS A 69 11.19 7.12 -12.06
C LYS A 69 12.08 6.35 -13.04
N PRO A 70 12.43 6.92 -14.21
CA PRO A 70 13.33 6.28 -15.17
C PRO A 70 14.70 5.88 -14.59
N THR A 71 15.16 6.57 -13.56
CA THR A 71 16.39 6.24 -12.84
C THR A 71 16.23 5.03 -11.91
N GLU A 72 15.05 4.90 -11.28
CA GLU A 72 14.71 3.81 -10.36
C GLU A 72 14.48 2.51 -11.15
N ALA A 73 14.00 2.59 -12.40
CA ALA A 73 13.81 1.45 -13.29
C ALA A 73 15.08 0.62 -13.61
N ARG A 74 16.26 1.11 -13.22
CA ARG A 74 17.55 0.41 -13.39
C ARG A 74 17.92 -0.47 -12.20
N TYR A 75 17.17 -0.39 -11.11
CA TYR A 75 17.42 -1.17 -9.90
C TYR A 75 17.00 -2.63 -10.09
N GLY A 76 17.72 -3.53 -9.42
CA GLY A 76 17.31 -4.94 -9.32
C GLY A 76 16.08 -5.10 -8.42
N PRO A 77 15.38 -6.26 -8.46
CA PRO A 77 14.16 -6.49 -7.68
C PRO A 77 14.30 -6.18 -6.18
N SER A 78 15.33 -6.71 -5.50
CA SER A 78 15.54 -6.44 -4.07
C SER A 78 15.85 -4.97 -3.75
N GLN A 79 16.45 -4.24 -4.69
CA GLN A 79 16.68 -2.80 -4.54
C GLN A 79 15.39 -2.00 -4.72
N MET A 80 14.48 -2.48 -5.57
CA MET A 80 13.15 -1.91 -5.77
C MET A 80 12.27 -2.10 -4.54
N GLU A 81 12.29 -3.28 -3.91
CA GLU A 81 11.60 -3.52 -2.64
C GLU A 81 12.11 -2.59 -1.53
N CYS A 82 13.44 -2.46 -1.40
CA CYS A 82 14.03 -1.52 -0.43
C CYS A 82 13.65 -0.06 -0.72
N LEU A 83 13.65 0.35 -1.99
CA LEU A 83 13.16 1.66 -2.40
C LEU A 83 11.68 1.87 -2.04
N CYS A 84 10.85 0.84 -2.23
CA CYS A 84 9.43 0.86 -1.89
C CYS A 84 9.24 1.03 -0.38
N LEU A 85 10.00 0.29 0.43
CA LEU A 85 10.00 0.43 1.88
C LEU A 85 10.34 1.86 2.30
N VAL A 86 11.48 2.39 1.85
CA VAL A 86 11.93 3.75 2.23
C VAL A 86 10.87 4.78 1.84
N TRP A 87 10.36 4.70 0.61
CA TRP A 87 9.31 5.59 0.14
C TRP A 87 8.02 5.47 0.95
N ALA A 88 7.59 4.26 1.30
CA ALA A 88 6.39 4.02 2.08
C ALA A 88 6.53 4.57 3.51
N LEU A 89 7.68 4.40 4.15
CA LEU A 89 7.99 4.97 5.47
C LEU A 89 7.95 6.49 5.46
N GLU A 90 8.56 7.13 4.45
CA GLU A 90 8.50 8.60 4.29
C GLU A 90 7.07 9.09 4.09
N LYS A 91 6.28 8.36 3.28
CA LYS A 91 4.89 8.75 2.97
C LYS A 91 3.91 8.47 4.09
N LEU A 92 4.16 7.47 4.94
CA LEU A 92 3.27 7.06 6.03
C LEU A 92 3.84 7.42 7.41
N HIS A 93 4.82 8.34 7.48
CA HIS A 93 5.46 8.75 8.73
C HIS A 93 4.45 9.16 9.80
N TYR A 94 3.34 9.82 9.43
CA TYR A 94 2.29 10.23 10.36
C TYR A 94 1.53 9.06 11.00
N TYR A 95 1.63 7.83 10.45
CA TYR A 95 1.12 6.61 11.06
C TYR A 95 2.21 5.81 11.80
N LEU A 96 3.39 5.72 11.18
CA LEU A 96 4.42 4.75 11.57
C LEU A 96 5.44 5.31 12.55
N ASP A 97 5.63 6.63 12.62
CA ASP A 97 6.61 7.23 13.52
C ASP A 97 6.20 7.01 14.99
N GLY A 98 7.12 6.47 15.78
CA GLY A 98 6.87 6.05 17.17
C GLY A 98 5.99 4.81 17.36
N SER A 99 5.47 4.21 16.28
CA SER A 99 4.63 3.01 16.34
C SER A 99 5.45 1.74 16.16
N VAL A 100 5.01 0.63 16.77
CA VAL A 100 5.52 -0.71 16.43
C VAL A 100 4.76 -1.23 15.23
N PHE A 101 5.48 -1.71 14.21
CA PHE A 101 4.86 -2.28 13.02
C PHE A 101 5.70 -3.40 12.42
N GLU A 102 5.05 -4.26 11.65
CA GLU A 102 5.66 -5.34 10.88
C GLU A 102 5.69 -4.93 9.40
N VAL A 103 6.80 -5.21 8.71
CA VAL A 103 6.91 -5.03 7.26
C VAL A 103 6.80 -6.38 6.58
N ILE A 104 5.92 -6.48 5.58
CA ILE A 104 5.72 -7.67 4.77
C ILE A 104 6.12 -7.36 3.32
N THR A 105 7.08 -8.11 2.80
CA THR A 105 7.70 -8.01 1.46
C THR A 105 8.21 -9.41 1.06
N ASP A 106 8.55 -9.63 -0.21
CA ASP A 106 8.95 -10.92 -0.79
C ASP A 106 10.48 -11.23 -0.72
#